data_AF-B4DDY3-F1
#
_entry.id   AF-B4DDY3-F1
#
_cell.length_a   1.000
_cell.length_b   1.000
_cell.length_c   1.000
_cell.angle_alpha   90.00
_cell.angle_beta   90.00
_cell.angle_gamma   90.00
#
_symmetry.space_group_name_H-M   'P 1'
#
loop_
_entity.id
_entity.type
_entity.pdbx_description
1 polymer ?
#
loop_
_entity_poly.entity_id
_entity_poly.type
_entity_poly.pdbx_seq_one_letter_code
_entity_poly.pdbx_strand_id
1 'polypeptide(L)'
;MANYVNMLYKKLNTHVALVGMEIWTDKDKIKITPNASFTLENFSKWRGSVLSRRKRHDIAQLITATELAGTTVGLAFMSTMCSPYSVGVVQDHSDNLLRVAGTMAHEMGHNFGMFHDDYSCKCPSTICVMDKALSFYIPTDFSSCSRLSYDKFFEDKLSNCLFNAPLPTDIISTPICGNQLVEMGEDCDCGTSEECTNICCDAKTCKIKATFQCALGECCEKCQFKKAGMVCRPAKDECDLPEMCNGKSGNCPDDRFQVNGFPCHHGKGHCLMGTCPTLQEQCTELWGPGRRTNPFPCACAKENHFR
;
A
#
# COMPACT_ATOMS: atom_id res chain seq x y z
N MET A 1 -17.59 3.23 -3.65
CA MET A 1 -16.62 2.17 -4.00
C MET A 1 -15.46 2.15 -3.01
N ALA A 2 -14.61 3.19 -2.96
CA ALA A 2 -13.42 3.25 -2.08
C ALA A 2 -13.72 2.90 -0.60
N ASN A 3 -14.77 3.48 -0.01
CA ASN A 3 -15.15 3.21 1.39
C ASN A 3 -15.43 1.73 1.66
N TYR A 4 -16.04 1.03 0.70
CA TYR A 4 -16.34 -0.39 0.83
C TYR A 4 -15.06 -1.23 0.73
N VAL A 5 -14.15 -0.87 -0.17
CA VAL A 5 -12.83 -1.50 -0.26
C VAL A 5 -12.04 -1.27 1.04
N ASN A 6 -12.04 -0.04 1.59
CA ASN A 6 -11.41 0.26 2.88
C ASN A 6 -11.99 -0.59 4.01
N MET A 7 -13.32 -0.77 4.07
CA MET A 7 -13.97 -1.64 5.05
C MET A 7 -13.48 -3.09 4.97
N LEU A 8 -13.30 -3.63 3.77
CA LEU A 8 -12.76 -4.99 3.60
C LEU A 8 -11.30 -5.09 4.06
N TYR A 9 -10.45 -4.15 3.64
CA TYR A 9 -9.02 -4.16 3.97
C TYR A 9 -8.74 -3.82 5.43
N LYS A 10 -9.64 -3.10 6.12
CA LYS A 10 -9.56 -2.90 7.57
C LYS A 10 -9.52 -4.23 8.34
N LYS A 11 -10.16 -5.28 7.83
CA LYS A 11 -10.08 -6.65 8.41
C LYS A 11 -8.70 -7.30 8.29
N LEU A 12 -7.80 -6.70 7.51
CA LEU A 12 -6.39 -7.05 7.35
C LEU A 12 -5.48 -5.95 7.93
N ASN A 13 -5.99 -5.12 8.85
CA ASN A 13 -5.25 -4.01 9.46
C ASN A 13 -4.65 -3.04 8.43
N THR A 14 -5.40 -2.76 7.36
CA THR A 14 -4.93 -1.99 6.21
C THR A 14 -6.00 -0.99 5.79
N HIS A 15 -5.59 0.24 5.56
CA HIS A 15 -6.51 1.29 5.14
C HIS A 15 -6.29 1.64 3.68
N VAL A 16 -7.39 1.81 2.95
CA VAL A 16 -7.39 2.19 1.53
C VAL A 16 -7.97 3.59 1.40
N ALA A 17 -7.08 4.55 1.10
CA ALA A 17 -7.45 5.94 0.89
C ALA A 17 -7.47 6.28 -0.60
N LEU A 18 -8.51 6.96 -1.07
CA LEU A 18 -8.59 7.45 -2.45
C LEU A 18 -7.83 8.77 -2.56
N VAL A 19 -6.60 8.73 -3.10
CA VAL A 19 -5.73 9.92 -3.23
C VAL A 19 -5.76 10.58 -4.61
N GLY A 20 -6.51 10.01 -5.56
CA GLY A 20 -6.61 10.52 -6.91
C GLY A 20 -7.65 9.76 -7.74
N MET A 21 -8.27 10.47 -8.67
CA MET A 21 -9.22 9.93 -9.63
C MET A 21 -9.05 10.66 -10.96
N GLU A 22 -8.98 9.91 -12.06
CA GLU A 22 -8.88 10.44 -13.42
C GLU A 22 -9.96 9.80 -14.27
N ILE A 23 -10.79 10.62 -14.92
CA ILE A 23 -11.85 10.17 -15.83
C ILE A 23 -11.46 10.59 -17.24
N TRP A 24 -11.34 9.63 -18.15
CA TRP A 24 -10.96 9.88 -19.55
C TRP A 24 -12.17 10.31 -20.38
N THR A 25 -12.62 11.55 -20.20
CA THR A 25 -13.81 12.08 -20.89
C THR A 25 -13.57 12.47 -22.36
N ASP A 26 -12.31 12.66 -22.77
CA ASP A 26 -11.93 13.01 -24.13
C ASP A 26 -11.65 11.77 -24.99
N LYS A 27 -10.73 10.92 -24.53
CA LYS A 27 -10.38 9.64 -25.15
C LYS A 27 -9.61 8.77 -24.18
N ASP A 28 -9.68 7.46 -24.40
CA ASP A 28 -8.84 6.50 -23.68
C ASP A 28 -7.35 6.81 -23.89
N LYS A 29 -6.59 6.80 -22.78
CA LYS A 29 -5.14 7.04 -22.81
C LYS A 29 -4.34 5.79 -23.17
N ILE A 30 -5.01 4.65 -23.23
CA ILE A 30 -4.47 3.37 -23.64
C ILE A 30 -5.46 2.67 -24.58
N LYS A 31 -5.01 1.64 -25.29
CA LYS A 31 -5.92 0.76 -26.02
C LYS A 31 -6.54 -0.25 -25.04
N ILE A 32 -7.82 -0.07 -24.75
CA ILE A 32 -8.65 -1.02 -23.99
C ILE A 32 -9.20 -2.06 -24.96
N THR A 33 -9.11 -3.35 -24.60
CA THR A 33 -9.62 -4.46 -25.41
C THR A 33 -10.30 -5.51 -24.52
N PRO A 34 -11.15 -6.39 -25.09
CA PRO A 34 -11.70 -7.53 -24.34
C PRO A 34 -10.63 -8.48 -23.77
N ASN A 35 -9.40 -8.49 -24.32
CA ASN A 35 -8.30 -9.23 -23.72
C ASN A 35 -7.79 -8.47 -22.47
N ALA A 36 -8.19 -8.95 -21.30
CA ALA A 36 -7.83 -8.35 -20.01
C ALA A 36 -6.31 -8.23 -19.81
N SER A 37 -5.53 -9.24 -20.20
CA SER A 37 -4.06 -9.21 -20.09
C SER A 37 -3.46 -8.09 -20.93
N PHE A 38 -3.91 -7.92 -22.17
CA PHE A 38 -3.44 -6.85 -23.04
C PHE A 38 -3.79 -5.46 -22.49
N THR A 39 -5.01 -5.30 -21.97
CA THR A 39 -5.44 -4.04 -21.32
C THR A 39 -4.63 -3.76 -20.05
N LEU A 40 -4.40 -4.76 -19.20
CA LEU A 40 -3.62 -4.65 -17.97
C LEU A 40 -2.16 -4.24 -18.24
N GLU A 41 -1.52 -4.85 -19.25
CA GLU A 41 -0.17 -4.49 -19.66
C GLU A 41 -0.07 -3.04 -20.15
N ASN A 42 -1.03 -2.61 -20.99
CA ASN A 42 -1.05 -1.23 -21.47
C ASN A 42 -1.29 -0.24 -20.32
N PHE A 43 -2.18 -0.57 -19.39
CA PHE A 43 -2.46 0.26 -18.22
C PHE A 43 -1.25 0.37 -17.29
N SER A 44 -0.55 -0.74 -17.04
CA SER A 44 0.71 -0.75 -16.28
C SER A 44 1.77 0.16 -16.88
N LYS A 45 1.99 0.06 -18.20
CA LYS A 45 2.94 0.93 -18.94
C LYS A 45 2.55 2.40 -18.83
N TRP A 46 1.27 2.73 -19.00
CA TRP A 46 0.77 4.09 -18.86
C TRP A 46 0.90 4.64 -17.44
N ARG A 47 0.57 3.83 -16.41
CA ARG A 47 0.75 4.23 -15.02
C ARG A 47 2.21 4.63 -14.76
N GLY A 48 3.15 3.73 -15.07
CA GLY A 48 4.57 3.96 -14.78
C GLY A 48 5.19 5.12 -15.56
N SER A 49 4.77 5.35 -16.81
CA SER A 49 5.34 6.40 -17.66
C SER A 49 4.66 7.76 -17.52
N VAL A 50 3.38 7.80 -17.17
CA VAL A 50 2.55 9.02 -17.20
C VAL A 50 1.94 9.34 -15.83
N LEU A 51 1.22 8.41 -15.20
CA LEU A 51 0.50 8.70 -13.96
C LEU A 51 1.45 8.91 -12.77
N SER A 52 2.40 8.00 -12.57
CA SER A 52 3.37 8.06 -11.46
C SER A 52 4.26 9.30 -11.48
N ARG A 53 4.41 9.96 -12.64
CA ARG A 53 5.13 11.25 -12.76
C ARG A 53 4.29 12.46 -12.35
N ARG A 54 2.95 12.33 -12.38
CA ARG A 54 2.00 13.42 -12.11
C ARG A 54 1.48 13.40 -10.68
N LYS A 55 1.25 12.20 -10.11
CA LYS A 55 0.71 12.03 -8.76
C LYS A 55 1.33 10.79 -8.12
N ARG A 56 1.89 10.95 -6.91
CA ARG A 56 2.36 9.82 -6.09
C ARG A 56 1.17 9.01 -5.59
N HIS A 57 1.23 7.70 -5.75
CA HIS A 57 0.21 6.74 -5.32
C HIS A 57 0.81 5.32 -5.33
N ASP A 58 0.30 4.45 -4.46
CA ASP A 58 0.88 3.12 -4.25
C ASP A 58 0.37 2.09 -5.26
N ILE A 59 -0.92 2.20 -5.61
CA ILE A 59 -1.65 1.31 -6.51
C ILE A 59 -2.64 2.10 -7.38
N ALA A 60 -2.89 1.64 -8.62
CA ALA A 60 -3.93 2.20 -9.47
C ALA A 60 -4.84 1.11 -10.04
N GLN A 61 -6.16 1.36 -10.05
CA GLN A 61 -7.15 0.43 -10.60
C GLN A 61 -7.87 1.10 -11.77
N LEU A 62 -7.92 0.45 -12.92
CA LEU A 62 -8.68 0.91 -14.09
C LEU A 62 -10.07 0.30 -14.05
N ILE A 63 -11.12 1.14 -14.02
CA ILE A 63 -12.50 0.69 -14.20
C ILE A 63 -12.89 0.88 -15.67
N THR A 64 -13.46 -0.14 -16.31
CA THR A 64 -13.86 -0.09 -17.72
C THR A 64 -15.26 -0.65 -17.95
N ALA A 65 -16.03 -0.02 -18.84
CA ALA A 65 -17.29 -0.54 -19.34
C ALA A 65 -17.11 -1.57 -20.48
N THR A 66 -15.86 -1.80 -20.93
CA THR A 66 -15.56 -2.82 -21.94
C THR A 66 -15.79 -4.21 -21.36
N GLU A 67 -16.60 -5.01 -22.04
CA GLU A 67 -16.79 -6.43 -21.72
C GLU A 67 -15.49 -7.20 -21.98
N LEU A 68 -14.93 -7.78 -20.93
CA LEU A 68 -13.73 -8.60 -21.00
C LEU A 68 -14.10 -10.01 -21.48
N ALA A 69 -13.17 -10.65 -22.20
CA ALA A 69 -13.42 -11.94 -22.83
C ALA A 69 -13.59 -13.07 -21.80
N GLY A 70 -14.53 -13.98 -22.08
CA GLY A 70 -14.79 -15.14 -21.24
C GLY A 70 -15.60 -14.78 -19.99
N THR A 71 -15.18 -15.29 -18.83
CA THR A 71 -15.83 -15.03 -17.53
C THR A 71 -15.03 -14.06 -16.67
N THR A 72 -13.98 -13.45 -17.22
CA THR A 72 -13.12 -12.53 -16.51
C THR A 72 -13.84 -11.20 -16.33
N VAL A 73 -13.88 -10.68 -15.11
CA VAL A 73 -14.38 -9.32 -14.81
C VAL A 73 -13.33 -8.44 -14.14
N GLY A 74 -12.15 -8.98 -13.92
CA GLY A 74 -11.01 -8.26 -13.37
C GLY A 74 -9.72 -9.03 -13.62
N LEU A 75 -8.60 -8.31 -13.64
CA LEU A 75 -7.27 -8.92 -13.70
C LEU A 75 -6.23 -7.99 -13.08
N ALA A 76 -5.34 -8.56 -12.28
CA ALA A 76 -4.21 -7.86 -11.66
C ALA A 76 -2.94 -8.72 -11.66
N PHE A 77 -1.78 -8.06 -11.53
CA PHE A 77 -0.51 -8.75 -11.33
C PHE A 77 -0.35 -9.21 -9.88
N MET A 78 0.14 -10.43 -9.67
CA MET A 78 0.31 -10.99 -8.34
C MET A 78 1.56 -10.49 -7.61
N SER A 79 1.44 -10.18 -6.31
CA SER A 79 2.55 -9.76 -5.44
C SER A 79 3.36 -8.58 -5.98
N THR A 80 2.66 -7.56 -6.49
CA THR A 80 3.24 -6.41 -7.18
C THR A 80 2.96 -5.07 -6.50
N MET A 81 2.30 -5.06 -5.33
CA MET A 81 2.10 -3.83 -4.55
C MET A 81 3.42 -3.07 -4.35
N CYS A 82 3.37 -1.73 -4.40
CA CYS A 82 4.54 -0.83 -4.40
C CYS A 82 5.50 -0.92 -5.61
N SER A 83 5.25 -1.81 -6.58
CA SER A 83 6.07 -1.89 -7.79
C SER A 83 5.45 -1.10 -8.95
N PRO A 84 6.18 -0.89 -10.06
CA PRO A 84 5.59 -0.35 -11.30
C PRO A 84 4.37 -1.14 -11.80
N TYR A 85 4.28 -2.43 -11.46
CA TYR A 85 3.18 -3.33 -11.82
C TYR A 85 2.02 -3.34 -10.82
N SER A 86 2.01 -2.45 -9.80
CA SER A 86 0.91 -2.31 -8.85
C SER A 86 -0.34 -1.69 -9.52
N VAL A 87 -0.98 -2.50 -10.35
CA VAL A 87 -2.19 -2.17 -11.09
C VAL A 87 -3.15 -3.34 -11.15
N GLY A 88 -4.43 -3.02 -11.35
CA GLY A 88 -5.46 -3.94 -11.78
C GLY A 88 -6.43 -3.29 -12.76
N VAL A 89 -7.17 -4.12 -13.49
CA VAL A 89 -8.27 -3.73 -14.36
C VAL A 89 -9.53 -4.39 -13.82
N VAL A 90 -10.62 -3.62 -13.74
CA VAL A 90 -11.91 -4.05 -13.22
C VAL A 90 -12.98 -3.67 -14.24
N GLN A 91 -13.77 -4.64 -14.68
CA GLN A 91 -14.96 -4.39 -15.49
C GLN A 91 -16.07 -3.84 -14.60
N ASP A 92 -16.79 -2.83 -15.09
CA ASP A 92 -18.04 -2.36 -14.49
C ASP A 92 -19.18 -3.34 -14.84
N HIS A 93 -19.16 -4.52 -14.20
CA HIS A 93 -19.98 -5.67 -14.58
C HIS A 93 -21.37 -5.72 -13.94
N SER A 94 -21.73 -4.75 -13.10
CA SER A 94 -22.99 -4.77 -12.38
C SER A 94 -23.44 -3.37 -11.94
N ASP A 95 -24.75 -3.10 -12.06
CA ASP A 95 -25.37 -1.88 -11.52
C ASP A 95 -25.23 -1.75 -9.99
N ASN A 96 -24.93 -2.86 -9.29
CA ASN A 96 -24.61 -2.82 -7.87
C ASN A 96 -23.13 -2.51 -7.67
N LEU A 97 -22.87 -1.25 -7.33
CA LEU A 97 -21.53 -0.70 -7.06
C LEU A 97 -20.69 -1.55 -6.08
N LEU A 98 -21.32 -2.21 -5.10
CA LEU A 98 -20.60 -3.03 -4.11
C LEU A 98 -20.02 -4.30 -4.72
N ARG A 99 -20.65 -4.84 -5.79
CA ARG A 99 -20.13 -6.02 -6.50
C ARG A 99 -18.88 -5.66 -7.29
N VAL A 100 -18.89 -4.51 -7.98
CA VAL A 100 -17.71 -3.98 -8.69
C VAL A 100 -16.61 -3.60 -7.69
N ALA A 101 -16.98 -3.02 -6.54
CA ALA A 101 -16.04 -2.74 -5.46
C ALA A 101 -15.42 -4.01 -4.86
N GLY A 102 -16.19 -5.09 -4.73
CA GLY A 102 -15.68 -6.41 -4.33
C GLY A 102 -14.66 -6.97 -5.32
N THR A 103 -14.92 -6.84 -6.62
CA THR A 103 -13.94 -7.18 -7.67
C THR A 103 -12.69 -6.32 -7.58
N MET A 104 -12.81 -5.00 -7.35
CA MET A 104 -11.64 -4.16 -7.11
C MET A 104 -10.83 -4.62 -5.90
N ALA A 105 -11.50 -5.00 -4.80
CA ALA A 105 -10.82 -5.53 -3.62
C ALA A 105 -10.12 -6.88 -3.91
N HIS A 106 -10.73 -7.73 -4.73
CA HIS A 106 -10.14 -8.99 -5.22
C HIS A 106 -8.87 -8.75 -6.03
N GLU A 107 -8.91 -7.83 -7.01
CA GLU A 107 -7.74 -7.51 -7.83
C GLU A 107 -6.61 -6.87 -7.02
N MET A 108 -6.95 -5.99 -6.07
CA MET A 108 -5.97 -5.50 -5.09
C MET A 108 -5.39 -6.64 -4.24
N GLY A 109 -6.18 -7.68 -3.96
CA GLY A 109 -5.76 -8.86 -3.19
C GLY A 109 -4.68 -9.64 -3.91
N HIS A 110 -4.83 -9.81 -5.23
CA HIS A 110 -3.75 -10.34 -6.09
C HIS A 110 -2.51 -9.47 -6.01
N ASN A 111 -2.62 -8.14 -6.07
CA ASN A 111 -1.46 -7.25 -5.92
C ASN A 111 -0.74 -7.43 -4.56
N PHE A 112 -1.47 -7.79 -3.51
CA PHE A 112 -0.95 -8.20 -2.19
C PHE A 112 -0.51 -9.68 -2.12
N GLY A 113 -0.50 -10.40 -3.23
CA GLY A 113 -0.03 -11.79 -3.31
C GLY A 113 -1.03 -12.85 -2.87
N MET A 114 -2.30 -12.47 -2.67
CA MET A 114 -3.34 -13.43 -2.31
C MET A 114 -3.70 -14.31 -3.51
N PHE A 115 -3.66 -15.63 -3.32
CA PHE A 115 -4.19 -16.58 -4.29
C PHE A 115 -5.71 -16.71 -4.14
N HIS A 116 -6.34 -17.25 -5.17
CA HIS A 116 -7.74 -17.61 -5.07
C HIS A 116 -7.98 -18.70 -4.01
N ASP A 117 -9.13 -18.62 -3.36
CA ASP A 117 -9.54 -19.59 -2.36
C ASP A 117 -9.79 -20.99 -2.98
N ASP A 118 -9.49 -22.03 -2.20
CA ASP A 118 -9.84 -23.42 -2.48
C ASP A 118 -10.60 -24.06 -1.31
N TYR A 119 -10.90 -25.35 -1.40
CA TYR A 119 -11.69 -26.06 -0.39
C TYR A 119 -11.03 -26.11 1.00
N SER A 120 -9.72 -25.85 1.10
CA SER A 120 -9.00 -25.83 2.37
C SER A 120 -9.10 -24.48 3.10
N CYS A 121 -9.51 -23.43 2.37
CA CYS A 121 -9.62 -22.08 2.89
C CYS A 121 -10.90 -21.91 3.71
N LYS A 122 -10.77 -21.41 4.94
CA LYS A 122 -11.91 -21.11 5.81
C LYS A 122 -12.41 -19.70 5.52
N CYS A 123 -13.66 -19.58 5.08
CA CYS A 123 -14.30 -18.29 4.88
C CYS A 123 -15.25 -17.98 6.06
N PRO A 124 -15.10 -16.82 6.75
CA PRO A 124 -16.01 -16.43 7.84
C PRO A 124 -17.43 -16.08 7.38
N SER A 125 -17.63 -15.84 6.09
CA SER A 125 -18.91 -15.46 5.49
C SER A 125 -19.28 -16.41 4.34
N THR A 126 -20.42 -16.18 3.69
CA THR A 126 -20.92 -17.05 2.60
C THR A 126 -19.96 -17.13 1.42
N ILE A 127 -19.28 -16.02 1.11
CA ILE A 127 -18.24 -15.94 0.08
C ILE A 127 -17.13 -15.04 0.58
N CYS A 128 -15.89 -15.33 0.17
CA CYS A 128 -14.75 -14.50 0.50
C CYS A 128 -14.31 -13.67 -0.70
N VAL A 129 -13.59 -12.58 -0.43
CA VAL A 129 -13.11 -11.65 -1.48
C VAL A 129 -12.31 -12.39 -2.55
N MET A 130 -11.50 -13.39 -2.18
CA MET A 130 -10.63 -14.13 -3.09
C MET A 130 -11.27 -15.41 -3.68
N ASP A 131 -12.59 -15.53 -3.67
CA ASP A 131 -13.28 -16.62 -4.38
C ASP A 131 -12.97 -16.57 -5.89
N LYS A 132 -12.84 -17.74 -6.52
CA LYS A 132 -12.49 -17.89 -7.95
C LYS A 132 -13.59 -17.41 -8.88
N ALA A 133 -14.84 -17.45 -8.42
CA ALA A 133 -16.01 -17.18 -9.24
C ALA A 133 -16.81 -16.01 -8.69
N LEU A 134 -17.41 -15.26 -9.61
CA LEU A 134 -18.38 -14.25 -9.23
C LEU A 134 -19.60 -14.89 -8.58
N SER A 135 -20.08 -14.23 -7.53
CA SER A 135 -21.29 -14.60 -6.82
C SER A 135 -22.30 -13.45 -6.83
N PHE A 136 -23.55 -13.78 -6.51
CA PHE A 136 -24.57 -12.77 -6.24
C PHE A 136 -24.39 -12.15 -4.85
N TYR A 137 -23.84 -12.91 -3.90
CA TYR A 137 -23.53 -12.41 -2.58
C TYR A 137 -22.40 -11.37 -2.64
N ILE A 138 -22.37 -10.47 -1.67
CA ILE A 138 -21.39 -9.39 -1.58
C ILE A 138 -20.35 -9.81 -0.53
N PRO A 139 -19.05 -9.92 -0.87
CA PRO A 139 -18.06 -10.50 0.02
C PRO A 139 -17.70 -9.54 1.15
N THR A 140 -17.87 -9.93 2.41
CA THR A 140 -17.53 -9.06 3.54
C THR A 140 -16.19 -9.41 4.19
N ASP A 141 -15.58 -10.53 3.81
CA ASP A 141 -14.44 -11.11 4.51
C ASP A 141 -13.40 -11.66 3.54
N PHE A 142 -12.15 -11.63 4.00
CA PHE A 142 -11.07 -12.42 3.42
C PHE A 142 -11.06 -13.81 4.06
N SER A 143 -10.53 -14.83 3.37
CA SER A 143 -10.44 -16.18 3.90
C SER A 143 -9.23 -16.34 4.83
N SER A 144 -9.08 -17.52 5.43
CA SER A 144 -7.85 -17.88 6.14
C SER A 144 -6.63 -17.91 5.21
N CYS A 145 -6.78 -18.36 3.96
CA CYS A 145 -5.68 -18.42 2.99
C CYS A 145 -5.27 -17.04 2.50
N SER A 146 -6.23 -16.14 2.30
CA SER A 146 -5.95 -14.74 1.93
C SER A 146 -5.10 -14.06 3.01
N ARG A 147 -5.44 -14.26 4.30
CA ARG A 147 -4.66 -13.72 5.43
C ARG A 147 -3.23 -14.27 5.45
N LEU A 148 -3.06 -15.58 5.30
CA LEU A 148 -1.72 -16.19 5.24
C LEU A 148 -0.88 -15.65 4.08
N SER A 149 -1.52 -15.43 2.92
CA SER A 149 -0.83 -14.86 1.75
C SER A 149 -0.46 -13.39 1.97
N TYR A 150 -1.34 -12.64 2.65
CA TYR A 150 -1.12 -11.26 3.04
C TYR A 150 0.06 -11.12 3.99
N ASP A 151 0.09 -11.90 5.06
CA ASP A 151 1.16 -11.87 6.06
C ASP A 151 2.51 -12.19 5.39
N LYS A 152 2.54 -13.22 4.53
CA LYS A 152 3.72 -13.59 3.75
C LYS A 152 4.21 -12.48 2.81
N PHE A 153 3.31 -11.70 2.22
CA PHE A 153 3.70 -10.57 1.37
C PHE A 153 4.52 -9.53 2.15
N PHE A 154 4.17 -9.26 3.41
CA PHE A 154 4.92 -8.33 4.26
C PHE A 154 6.24 -8.91 4.79
N GLU A 155 6.40 -10.23 4.84
CA GLU A 155 7.67 -10.89 5.18
C GLU A 155 8.66 -10.86 4.00
N ASP A 156 8.19 -11.07 2.76
CA ASP A 156 9.04 -11.38 1.61
C ASP A 156 9.50 -10.14 0.80
N LYS A 157 8.80 -8.99 0.85
CA LYS A 157 8.95 -7.91 -0.17
C LYS A 157 8.82 -6.45 0.31
N LEU A 158 9.23 -5.57 -0.61
CA LEU A 158 9.23 -4.09 -0.65
C LEU A 158 7.85 -3.44 -0.35
N SER A 159 7.33 -3.62 0.85
CA SER A 159 6.10 -2.99 1.35
C SER A 159 6.31 -1.54 1.82
N ASN A 160 7.50 -0.97 1.61
CA ASN A 160 7.90 0.34 2.13
C ASN A 160 6.95 1.49 1.75
N CYS A 161 6.23 1.40 0.62
CA CYS A 161 5.28 2.45 0.22
C CYS A 161 3.99 2.48 1.05
N LEU A 162 3.69 1.41 1.81
CA LEU A 162 2.42 1.23 2.52
C LEU A 162 2.46 1.69 3.98
N PHE A 163 3.65 1.99 4.53
CA PHE A 163 3.78 2.38 5.94
C PHE A 163 3.60 3.88 6.18
N ASN A 164 3.57 4.69 5.12
CA ASN A 164 3.23 6.10 5.23
C ASN A 164 1.71 6.30 5.12
N ALA A 165 1.13 7.07 6.04
CA ALA A 165 -0.25 7.55 5.87
C ALA A 165 -0.27 8.70 4.84
N PRO A 166 -1.25 8.76 3.93
CA PRO A 166 -1.44 9.93 3.07
C PRO A 166 -1.82 11.15 3.91
N LEU A 167 -1.44 12.35 3.44
CA LEU A 167 -1.88 13.57 4.09
C LEU A 167 -3.41 13.72 3.94
N PRO A 168 -4.14 14.26 4.93
CA PRO A 168 -5.57 14.48 4.81
C PRO A 168 -5.96 15.28 3.56
N THR A 169 -5.12 16.25 3.17
CA THR A 169 -5.31 17.08 1.96
C THR A 169 -5.16 16.32 0.64
N ASP A 170 -4.50 15.16 0.65
CA ASP A 170 -4.35 14.31 -0.53
C ASP A 170 -5.53 13.36 -0.73
N ILE A 171 -6.35 13.15 0.30
CA ILE A 171 -7.52 12.27 0.25
C ILE A 171 -8.69 13.04 -0.39
N ILE A 172 -9.20 12.50 -1.51
CA ILE A 172 -10.25 13.15 -2.31
C ILE A 172 -11.65 12.56 -2.05
N SER A 173 -11.75 11.51 -1.22
CA SER A 173 -13.05 11.03 -0.74
C SER A 173 -13.71 12.06 0.18
N THR A 174 -15.03 12.00 0.25
CA THR A 174 -15.78 12.69 1.31
C THR A 174 -15.35 12.13 2.67
N PRO A 175 -14.90 12.98 3.63
CA PRO A 175 -14.50 12.56 4.96
C PRO A 175 -15.58 11.78 5.70
N ILE A 176 -15.21 10.69 6.36
CA ILE A 176 -16.13 9.84 7.14
C ILE A 176 -15.51 9.51 8.50
N CYS A 177 -16.03 10.17 9.52
CA CYS A 177 -15.65 9.87 10.90
C CYS A 177 -16.00 8.43 11.30
N GLY A 178 -14.99 7.72 11.78
CA GLY A 178 -15.07 6.34 12.27
C GLY A 178 -14.57 5.29 11.27
N ASN A 179 -13.94 5.72 10.17
CA ASN A 179 -13.34 4.82 9.18
C ASN A 179 -11.84 4.52 9.47
N GLN A 180 -11.30 5.05 10.57
CA GLN A 180 -9.91 4.96 11.03
C GLN A 180 -8.88 5.62 10.10
N LEU A 181 -9.33 6.52 9.22
CA LEU A 181 -8.48 7.38 8.41
C LEU A 181 -8.72 8.82 8.84
N VAL A 182 -7.67 9.52 9.26
CA VAL A 182 -7.78 10.95 9.55
C VAL A 182 -7.92 11.71 8.25
N GLU A 183 -9.12 12.24 8.00
CA GLU A 183 -9.46 12.97 6.78
C GLU A 183 -9.58 14.49 7.03
N MET A 184 -9.80 15.27 5.97
CA MET A 184 -9.94 16.73 6.08
C MET A 184 -11.08 17.11 7.03
N GLY A 185 -10.74 17.88 8.07
CA GLY A 185 -11.70 18.34 9.08
C GLY A 185 -11.74 17.48 10.34
N GLU A 186 -10.99 16.39 10.40
CA GLU A 186 -10.85 15.53 11.59
C GLU A 186 -9.52 15.80 12.30
N ASP A 187 -9.52 15.69 13.63
CA ASP A 187 -8.29 15.80 14.43
C ASP A 187 -7.75 14.41 14.80
N CYS A 188 -8.63 13.40 14.77
CA CYS A 188 -8.35 12.00 15.06
C CYS A 188 -9.49 11.11 14.56
N ASP A 189 -9.18 9.86 14.21
CA ASP A 189 -10.17 8.83 13.95
C ASP A 189 -9.69 7.51 14.59
N CYS A 190 -10.50 6.94 15.48
CA CYS A 190 -10.21 5.69 16.18
C CYS A 190 -11.21 4.57 15.85
N GLY A 191 -12.05 4.75 14.82
CA GLY A 191 -13.11 3.82 14.44
C GLY A 191 -14.46 4.20 15.04
N THR A 192 -15.40 3.25 15.01
CA THR A 192 -16.74 3.49 15.57
C THR A 192 -16.70 3.68 17.09
N SER A 193 -17.81 4.13 17.68
CA SER A 193 -17.90 4.29 19.14
C SER A 193 -17.67 2.99 19.92
N GLU A 194 -17.97 1.84 19.30
CA GLU A 194 -17.79 0.50 19.88
C GLU A 194 -16.33 0.02 19.75
N GLU A 195 -15.63 0.40 18.69
CA GLU A 195 -14.26 -0.01 18.40
C GLU A 195 -13.22 0.89 19.07
N CYS A 196 -13.54 2.17 19.29
CA CYS A 196 -12.58 3.16 19.72
C CYS A 196 -12.11 2.92 21.16
N THR A 197 -10.84 2.58 21.30
CA THR A 197 -10.15 2.46 22.59
C THR A 197 -9.35 3.72 22.95
N ASN A 198 -9.23 4.68 22.03
CA ASN A 198 -8.45 5.89 22.22
C ASN A 198 -9.20 6.89 23.10
N ILE A 199 -8.80 7.00 24.37
CA ILE A 199 -9.43 7.90 25.34
C ILE A 199 -9.32 9.38 24.93
N CYS A 200 -8.34 9.75 24.10
CA CYS A 200 -8.06 11.11 23.70
C CYS A 200 -9.00 11.60 22.58
N CYS A 201 -9.51 10.66 21.78
CA CYS A 201 -10.37 10.93 20.64
C CYS A 201 -11.85 10.77 21.01
N ASP A 202 -12.71 11.67 20.52
CA ASP A 202 -14.15 11.46 20.52
C ASP A 202 -14.57 10.78 19.22
N ALA A 203 -14.86 9.48 19.29
CA ALA A 203 -15.23 8.65 18.15
C ALA A 203 -16.50 9.13 17.40
N LYS A 204 -17.36 9.95 18.02
CA LYS A 204 -18.56 10.46 17.34
C LYS A 204 -18.29 11.70 16.51
N THR A 205 -17.29 12.48 16.89
CA THR A 205 -17.00 13.78 16.29
C THR A 205 -15.67 13.82 15.56
N CYS A 206 -14.81 12.80 15.74
CA CYS A 206 -13.44 12.75 15.24
C CYS A 206 -12.62 13.98 15.65
N LYS A 207 -12.88 14.43 16.88
CA LYS A 207 -12.19 15.55 17.51
C LYS A 207 -11.42 15.10 18.74
N ILE A 208 -10.30 15.77 18.97
CA ILE A 208 -9.57 15.63 20.22
C ILE A 208 -10.44 16.20 21.34
N LYS A 209 -10.64 15.44 22.42
CA LYS A 209 -11.43 15.93 23.56
C LYS A 209 -10.72 17.13 24.18
N ALA A 210 -11.50 18.12 24.63
CA ALA A 210 -11.02 19.46 25.02
C ALA A 210 -9.89 19.49 26.07
N THR A 211 -9.70 18.43 26.85
CA THR A 211 -8.65 18.32 27.88
C THR A 211 -7.30 17.84 27.34
N PHE A 212 -7.21 17.49 26.05
CA PHE A 212 -6.07 16.82 25.46
C PHE A 212 -5.44 17.63 24.32
N GLN A 213 -4.15 17.41 24.07
CA GLN A 213 -3.39 18.11 23.03
C GLN A 213 -3.26 17.29 21.74
N CYS A 214 -3.31 15.96 21.87
CA CYS A 214 -3.18 15.03 20.77
C CYS A 214 -3.96 13.75 21.06
N ALA A 215 -4.25 12.98 20.02
CA ALA A 215 -4.81 11.65 20.14
C ALA A 215 -4.01 10.57 19.40
N LEU A 216 -3.31 10.95 18.31
CA LEU A 216 -2.60 10.04 17.43
C LEU A 216 -1.16 10.53 17.20
N GLY A 217 -0.34 9.65 16.62
CA GLY A 217 1.04 9.90 16.25
C GLY A 217 2.07 9.52 17.30
N GLU A 218 3.30 9.28 16.86
CA GLU A 218 4.42 8.76 17.66
C GLU A 218 4.95 9.80 18.68
N CYS A 219 4.63 11.08 18.47
CA CYS A 219 4.91 12.19 19.37
C CYS A 219 3.75 12.50 20.33
N CYS A 220 2.71 11.67 20.37
CA CYS A 220 1.65 11.75 21.36
C CYS A 220 1.87 10.73 22.48
N GLU A 221 1.92 11.18 23.73
CA GLU A 221 2.01 10.31 24.90
C GLU A 221 0.97 10.74 25.95
N LYS A 222 0.11 9.80 26.36
CA LYS A 222 -0.96 10.06 27.34
C LYS A 222 -1.79 11.31 26.98
N CYS A 223 -2.14 11.44 25.69
CA CYS A 223 -2.89 12.55 25.12
C CYS A 223 -2.20 13.94 25.21
N GLN A 224 -0.89 13.98 25.46
CA GLN A 224 -0.06 15.18 25.53
C GLN A 224 1.10 15.09 24.54
N PHE A 225 1.59 16.23 24.06
CA PHE A 225 2.78 16.22 23.19
C PHE A 225 4.01 15.77 23.97
N LYS A 226 4.78 14.85 23.38
CA LYS A 226 6.12 14.52 23.86
C LYS A 226 7.00 15.77 23.82
N LYS A 227 7.93 15.87 24.77
CA LYS A 227 8.87 17.01 24.86
C LYS A 227 9.69 17.13 23.57
N ALA A 228 10.05 18.37 23.23
CA ALA A 228 10.95 18.64 22.12
C ALA A 228 12.29 17.90 22.30
N GLY A 229 12.78 17.25 21.24
CA GLY A 229 14.01 16.45 21.26
C GLY A 229 13.82 14.97 21.62
N MET A 230 12.63 14.52 22.00
CA MET A 230 12.35 13.09 22.18
C MET A 230 12.35 12.38 20.82
N VAL A 231 13.13 11.30 20.69
CA VAL A 231 13.18 10.51 19.45
C VAL A 231 11.84 9.82 19.23
N CYS A 232 11.23 10.03 18.06
CA CYS A 232 9.99 9.36 17.64
C CYS A 232 10.23 8.27 16.60
N ARG A 233 11.23 8.44 15.73
CA ARG A 233 11.71 7.39 14.82
C ARG A 233 13.23 7.26 14.99
N PRO A 234 13.74 6.09 15.42
CA PRO A 234 15.17 5.86 15.46
C PRO A 234 15.72 5.70 14.05
N ALA A 235 17.00 6.07 13.84
CA ALA A 235 17.70 5.77 12.61
C ALA A 235 17.79 4.25 12.40
N LYS A 236 17.41 3.78 11.21
CA LYS A 236 17.52 2.37 10.84
C LYS A 236 18.96 1.92 10.64
N ASP A 237 19.76 2.75 9.96
CA ASP A 237 21.14 2.47 9.60
C ASP A 237 21.94 3.77 9.42
N GLU A 238 23.19 3.67 8.95
CA GLU A 238 24.09 4.82 8.77
C GLU A 238 23.66 5.80 7.66
N CYS A 239 22.71 5.41 6.80
CA CYS A 239 22.16 6.25 5.75
C CYS A 239 20.84 6.93 6.16
N ASP A 240 20.38 6.69 7.38
CA ASP A 240 19.11 7.16 7.92
C ASP A 240 19.33 8.08 9.12
N LEU A 241 18.51 9.13 9.28
CA LEU A 241 18.62 10.06 10.42
C LEU A 241 17.50 9.82 11.42
N PRO A 242 17.72 9.98 12.74
CA PRO A 242 16.62 9.88 13.69
C PRO A 242 15.74 11.14 13.65
N GLU A 243 14.42 10.97 13.72
CA GLU A 243 13.47 12.07 13.90
C GLU A 243 13.11 12.28 15.37
N MET A 244 12.95 13.56 15.72
CA MET A 244 12.63 13.99 17.06
C MET A 244 11.35 14.83 17.08
N CYS A 245 10.57 14.66 18.14
CA CYS A 245 9.39 15.45 18.40
C CYS A 245 9.76 16.93 18.57
N ASN A 246 8.89 17.81 18.09
CA ASN A 246 9.06 19.27 18.19
C ASN A 246 8.39 19.88 19.45
N GLY A 247 7.65 19.08 20.23
CA GLY A 247 6.91 19.53 21.41
C GLY A 247 5.60 20.26 21.12
N LYS A 248 5.14 20.30 19.87
CA LYS A 248 3.98 21.07 19.41
C LYS A 248 3.01 20.27 18.54
N SER A 249 3.35 19.04 18.18
CA SER A 249 2.57 18.15 17.33
C SER A 249 2.60 16.72 17.88
N GLY A 250 1.52 15.97 17.65
CA GLY A 250 1.43 14.54 17.96
C GLY A 250 2.14 13.67 16.93
N ASN A 251 2.37 14.17 15.71
CA ASN A 251 3.01 13.43 14.64
C ASN A 251 4.54 13.57 14.69
N CYS A 252 5.24 12.48 14.38
CA CYS A 252 6.67 12.54 14.08
C CYS A 252 6.89 13.36 12.79
N PRO A 253 7.96 14.16 12.69
CA PRO A 253 8.34 14.80 11.43
C PRO A 253 8.54 13.79 10.29
N ASP A 254 8.49 14.27 9.04
CA ASP A 254 8.77 13.44 7.87
C ASP A 254 10.16 12.79 7.98
N ASP A 255 10.26 11.55 7.46
CA ASP A 255 11.49 10.76 7.43
C ASP A 255 12.59 11.47 6.62
N ARG A 256 13.76 11.67 7.25
CA ARG A 256 14.91 12.33 6.66
C ARG A 256 16.08 11.36 6.59
N PHE A 257 16.74 11.38 5.44
CA PHE A 257 17.90 10.54 5.18
C PHE A 257 19.20 11.33 5.18
N GLN A 258 20.30 10.60 5.37
CA GLN A 258 21.63 11.11 5.12
C GLN A 258 21.77 11.56 3.66
N VAL A 259 22.63 12.55 3.42
CA VAL A 259 22.86 13.08 2.07
C VAL A 259 23.28 11.96 1.11
N ASN A 260 22.66 11.95 -0.09
CA ASN A 260 23.03 11.02 -1.14
C ASN A 260 24.53 11.14 -1.46
N GLY A 261 25.22 10.01 -1.57
CA GLY A 261 26.67 9.96 -1.80
C GLY A 261 27.50 9.82 -0.51
N PHE A 262 26.90 9.89 0.68
CA PHE A 262 27.64 9.64 1.92
C PHE A 262 28.18 8.20 1.97
N PRO A 263 29.48 7.97 2.26
CA PRO A 263 30.03 6.62 2.31
C PRO A 263 29.36 5.77 3.38
N CYS A 264 29.01 4.53 3.04
CA CYS A 264 28.37 3.58 3.94
C CYS A 264 28.97 2.17 3.75
N HIS A 265 28.65 1.25 4.65
CA HIS A 265 29.21 -0.09 4.78
C HIS A 265 30.74 -0.08 4.75
N HIS A 266 31.36 0.79 5.56
CA HIS A 266 32.80 0.99 5.61
C HIS A 266 33.40 1.39 4.24
N GLY A 267 32.67 2.21 3.46
CA GLY A 267 33.09 2.70 2.15
C GLY A 267 32.86 1.73 1.00
N LYS A 268 32.08 0.67 1.20
CA LYS A 268 31.70 -0.29 0.14
C LYS A 268 30.51 0.18 -0.70
N GLY A 269 29.77 1.17 -0.20
CA GLY A 269 28.62 1.76 -0.88
C GLY A 269 28.50 3.24 -0.58
N HIS A 270 27.48 3.84 -1.17
CA HIS A 270 27.11 5.23 -0.91
C HIS A 270 25.61 5.31 -0.66
N CYS A 271 25.22 6.13 0.32
CA CYS A 271 23.83 6.33 0.67
C CYS A 271 23.04 6.85 -0.54
N LEU A 272 21.86 6.26 -0.76
CA LEU A 272 20.90 6.67 -1.76
C LEU A 272 19.50 6.52 -1.19
N MET A 273 18.81 7.64 -0.97
CA MET A 273 17.43 7.69 -0.46
C MET A 273 17.22 6.81 0.79
N GLY A 274 18.10 6.93 1.78
CA GLY A 274 17.98 6.19 3.04
C GLY A 274 18.46 4.74 3.01
N THR A 275 19.02 4.27 1.90
CA THR A 275 19.58 2.92 1.78
C THR A 275 21.06 2.98 1.44
N CYS A 276 21.82 1.93 1.80
CA CYS A 276 23.22 1.76 1.39
C CYS A 276 23.37 0.69 0.30
N PRO A 277 22.97 0.94 -0.95
CA PRO A 277 23.10 -0.08 -2.00
C PRO A 277 24.56 -0.41 -2.27
N THR A 278 24.95 -1.67 -2.06
CA THR A 278 26.25 -2.18 -2.51
C THR A 278 26.10 -2.96 -3.82
N LEU A 279 27.14 -2.96 -4.65
CA LEU A 279 27.15 -3.77 -5.89
C LEU A 279 26.97 -5.27 -5.59
N GLN A 280 27.46 -5.72 -4.42
CA GLN A 280 27.34 -7.10 -3.96
C GLN A 280 25.89 -7.48 -3.62
N GLU A 281 25.16 -6.61 -2.94
CA GLU A 281 23.74 -6.83 -2.63
C GLU A 281 22.89 -6.80 -3.89
N GLN A 282 23.14 -5.86 -4.80
CA GLN A 282 22.51 -5.85 -6.12
C GLN A 282 22.78 -7.16 -6.89
N CYS A 283 24.01 -7.69 -6.84
CA CYS A 283 24.33 -9.00 -7.43
C CYS A 283 23.54 -10.16 -6.79
N THR A 284 23.28 -10.07 -5.50
CA THR A 284 22.58 -11.12 -4.76
C THR A 284 21.07 -11.06 -4.99
N GLU A 285 20.51 -9.84 -5.06
CA GLU A 285 19.09 -9.60 -5.29
C GLU A 285 18.66 -10.00 -6.71
N LEU A 286 19.46 -9.64 -7.72
CA LEU A 286 19.14 -9.94 -9.12
C LEU A 286 19.38 -11.40 -9.52
N TRP A 287 20.40 -12.06 -8.96
CA TRP A 287 20.88 -13.37 -9.45
C TRP A 287 20.94 -14.48 -8.39
N GLY A 288 20.49 -14.20 -7.17
CA GLY A 288 20.40 -15.15 -6.06
C GLY A 288 21.65 -15.24 -5.18
N PRO A 289 21.55 -15.98 -4.06
CA PRO A 289 22.64 -16.19 -3.12
C PRO A 289 23.86 -16.86 -3.76
N GLY A 290 25.08 -16.45 -3.36
CA GLY A 290 26.35 -17.00 -3.86
C GLY A 290 26.92 -16.31 -5.12
N ARG A 291 26.43 -15.13 -5.48
CA ARG A 291 26.97 -14.29 -6.56
C ARG A 291 27.88 -13.23 -6.00
N ARG A 292 29.02 -12.95 -6.64
CA ARG A 292 29.97 -11.90 -6.19
C ARG A 292 30.16 -10.83 -7.26
N THR A 293 30.60 -9.65 -6.83
CA THR A 293 31.03 -8.60 -7.75
C THR A 293 32.23 -9.06 -8.58
N ASN A 294 32.22 -8.80 -9.89
CA ASN A 294 33.35 -9.08 -10.76
C ASN A 294 34.36 -7.91 -10.65
N PRO A 295 35.69 -8.16 -10.61
CA PRO A 295 36.70 -7.11 -10.67
C PRO A 295 36.66 -6.23 -11.94
N PHE A 296 35.95 -6.64 -12.99
CA PHE A 296 35.65 -5.76 -14.12
C PHE A 296 34.39 -4.92 -13.84
N PRO A 297 34.43 -3.59 -14.09
CA PRO A 297 33.28 -2.74 -13.87
C PRO A 297 32.15 -3.22 -14.79
N CYS A 298 30.98 -3.48 -14.19
CA CYS A 298 29.70 -3.86 -14.83
C CYS A 298 29.29 -5.35 -14.86
N ALA A 299 29.84 -6.27 -14.04
CA ALA A 299 29.33 -7.65 -14.01
C ALA A 299 29.25 -8.30 -12.62
N CYS A 300 28.28 -9.20 -12.46
CA CYS A 300 28.16 -10.13 -11.33
C CYS A 300 28.62 -11.54 -11.77
N ALA A 301 29.46 -12.19 -10.98
CA ALA A 301 30.03 -13.51 -11.27
C ALA A 301 29.45 -14.60 -10.35
N LYS A 302 29.40 -15.85 -10.83
CA LYS A 302 29.10 -17.02 -9.99
C LYS A 302 30.33 -17.36 -9.16
N GLU A 303 30.15 -17.70 -7.89
CA GLU A 303 31.24 -18.24 -7.08
C GLU A 303 31.69 -19.58 -7.68
N ASN A 304 32.85 -19.60 -8.34
CA ASN A 304 33.48 -20.84 -8.75
C ASN A 304 34.14 -21.43 -7.49
N HIS A 305 33.53 -22.46 -6.92
CA HIS A 305 34.22 -23.37 -6.00
C HIS A 305 35.33 -24.09 -6.78
N PHE A 306 36.52 -23.51 -6.83
CA PHE A 306 37.71 -24.29 -7.10
C PHE A 306 37.99 -25.15 -5.87
N ARG A 307 37.68 -26.44 -5.99
CA ARG A 307 38.30 -27.50 -5.19
C ARG A 307 39.67 -27.81 -5.76
#